data_AF-A0A100XVP3-F1
#
_entry.id   AF-A0A100XVP3-F1
#
_cell.length_a   1.000
_cell.length_b   1.000
_cell.length_c   1.000
_cell.angle_alpha   90.00
_cell.angle_beta   90.00
_cell.angle_gamma   90.00
#
_symmetry.space_group_name_H-M   'P 1'
#
loop_
_entity.id
_entity.type
_entity.pdbx_description
1 polymer ?
#
loop_
_entity_poly.entity_id
_entity_poly.type
_entity_poly.pdbx_seq_one_letter_code
_entity_poly.pdbx_strand_id
1 'polypeptide(L)'
;MKEEKEFRLVLEGGNLEIVDCKTQETVCSFTIDELAEMIEFRYATPWNKSKDILEKLTYVLRDIEYAYKSSKDVSPSKEDIMREVKLRMHGSRTDKF
;
A
#
# COMPACT_ATOMS: atom_id res chain seq x y z
N MET A 1 26.93 3.20 0.31
CA MET A 1 26.18 2.03 -0.20
C MET A 1 24.76 2.18 0.34
N LYS A 2 23.73 2.32 -0.51
CA LYS A 2 22.35 2.39 -0.03
C LYS A 2 21.93 0.98 0.34
N GLU A 3 21.74 0.73 1.61
CA GLU A 3 21.13 -0.52 2.07
C GLU A 3 19.71 -0.62 1.49
N GLU A 4 19.48 -1.60 0.62
CA GLU A 4 18.12 -1.95 0.20
C GLU A 4 17.36 -2.39 1.45
N LYS A 5 16.30 -1.65 1.78
CA LYS A 5 15.35 -2.07 2.80
C LYS A 5 14.44 -3.09 2.17
N GLU A 6 14.46 -4.29 2.73
CA GLU A 6 13.61 -5.39 2.30
C GLU A 6 12.44 -5.46 3.29
N PHE A 7 11.23 -5.19 2.80
CA PHE A 7 10.00 -5.30 3.58
C PHE A 7 9.19 -6.49 3.07
N ARG A 8 8.48 -7.17 3.98
CA ARG A 8 7.53 -8.23 3.65
C ARG A 8 6.15 -7.87 4.14
N LEU A 9 5.16 -8.33 3.38
CA LEU A 9 3.75 -8.26 3.72
C LEU A 9 3.34 -9.60 4.33
N VAL A 10 2.90 -9.57 5.57
CA VAL A 10 2.47 -10.75 6.32
C VAL A 10 0.99 -10.59 6.67
N LEU A 11 0.19 -11.61 6.42
CA LEU A 11 -1.20 -11.66 6.90
C LEU A 11 -1.21 -12.44 8.21
N GLU A 12 -1.42 -11.74 9.32
CA GLU A 12 -1.43 -12.32 10.65
C GLU A 12 -2.62 -11.78 11.46
N GLY A 13 -3.35 -12.67 12.14
CA GLY A 13 -4.49 -12.28 12.98
C GLY A 13 -5.65 -11.56 12.25
N GLY A 14 -5.71 -11.64 10.92
CA GLY A 14 -6.69 -10.90 10.12
C GLY A 14 -6.25 -9.49 9.75
N ASN A 15 -5.03 -9.09 10.07
CA ASN A 15 -4.43 -7.82 9.66
C ASN A 15 -3.33 -8.05 8.62
N LEU A 16 -3.05 -7.01 7.84
CA LEU A 16 -1.90 -6.96 6.97
C LEU A 16 -0.78 -6.19 7.68
N GLU A 17 0.30 -6.88 7.98
CA GLU A 17 1.48 -6.35 8.62
C GLU A 17 2.61 -6.11 7.61
N ILE A 18 3.28 -4.97 7.74
CA ILE A 18 4.53 -4.67 7.04
C ILE A 18 5.66 -4.94 8.01
N VAL A 19 6.46 -5.95 7.69
CA VAL A 19 7.58 -6.40 8.51
C VAL A 19 8.90 -6.01 7.84
N ASP A 20 9.80 -5.39 8.59
CA ASP A 20 11.17 -5.17 8.13
C ASP A 20 11.93 -6.49 8.21
N CYS A 21 12.49 -6.97 7.08
CA CYS A 21 13.16 -8.27 7.03
C CYS A 21 14.48 -8.30 7.81
N LYS A 22 15.07 -7.15 8.11
CA LYS A 22 16.33 -7.05 8.87
C LYS A 22 16.08 -7.14 10.36
N THR A 23 15.12 -6.38 10.88
CA THR A 23 14.82 -6.36 12.31
C THR A 23 13.78 -7.40 12.71
N GLN A 24 13.05 -7.94 11.73
CA GLN A 24 11.87 -8.80 11.93
C GLN A 24 10.76 -8.12 12.74
N GLU A 25 10.78 -6.79 12.81
CA GLU A 25 9.78 -6.01 13.52
C GLU A 25 8.67 -5.56 12.58
N THR A 26 7.44 -5.61 13.09
CA THR A 26 6.28 -5.01 12.42
C THR A 26 6.41 -3.50 12.49
N VAL A 27 6.60 -2.88 11.32
CA VAL A 27 6.72 -1.44 11.15
C VAL A 27 5.33 -0.79 11.14
N CYS A 28 4.35 -1.49 10.57
CA CYS A 28 2.99 -1.00 10.42
C CYS A 28 2.01 -2.17 10.29
N SER A 29 0.77 -1.96 10.71
CA SER A 29 -0.34 -2.88 10.47
C SER A 29 -1.55 -2.16 9.90
N PHE A 30 -2.32 -2.88 9.08
CA PHE A 30 -3.57 -2.46 8.49
C PHE A 30 -4.65 -3.48 8.77
N THR A 31 -5.77 -3.01 9.30
CA THR A 31 -6.98 -3.81 9.46
C THR A 31 -7.70 -4.01 8.12
N ILE A 32 -8.57 -5.03 8.04
CA ILE A 32 -9.41 -5.25 6.86
C ILE A 32 -10.27 -4.03 6.53
N ASP A 33 -10.79 -3.32 7.54
CA ASP A 33 -11.62 -2.13 7.34
C ASP A 33 -10.81 -0.97 6.75
N GLU A 34 -9.56 -0.76 7.19
CA GLU A 34 -8.67 0.24 6.60
C GLU A 34 -8.32 -0.11 5.14
N LEU A 35 -8.08 -1.39 4.85
CA LEU A 35 -7.84 -1.86 3.48
C LEU A 35 -9.09 -1.69 2.61
N ALA A 36 -10.27 -1.95 3.17
CA ALA A 36 -11.56 -1.76 2.52
C ALA A 36 -11.79 -0.28 2.18
N GLU A 37 -11.55 0.63 3.13
CA GLU A 37 -11.66 2.08 2.93
C GLU A 37 -10.71 2.55 1.82
N MET A 38 -9.47 2.04 1.80
CA MET A 38 -8.50 2.37 0.75
C MET A 38 -8.99 1.93 -0.64
N ILE A 39 -9.61 0.77 -0.76
CA ILE A 39 -10.16 0.25 -2.03
C ILE A 39 -11.41 1.04 -2.45
N GLU A 40 -12.32 1.31 -1.53
CA GLU A 40 -13.54 2.10 -1.79
C GLU A 40 -13.17 3.51 -2.26
N PHE A 41 -12.23 4.16 -1.57
CA PHE A 41 -11.70 5.45 -1.98
C PHE A 41 -11.02 5.39 -3.36
N ARG A 42 -10.24 4.31 -3.63
CA ARG A 42 -9.47 4.16 -4.86
C ARG A 42 -10.34 3.96 -6.10
N TYR A 43 -11.50 3.32 -5.96
CA TYR A 43 -12.28 2.84 -7.09
C TYR A 43 -13.77 3.21 -7.07
N ALA A 44 -14.23 3.96 -6.05
CA ALA A 44 -15.62 4.40 -5.88
C ALA A 44 -16.66 3.27 -6.07
N THR A 45 -16.27 2.03 -5.75
CA THR A 45 -17.08 0.83 -5.97
C THR A 45 -17.66 0.31 -4.66
N PRO A 46 -18.99 0.11 -4.57
CA PRO A 46 -19.58 -0.68 -3.49
C PRO A 46 -18.99 -2.09 -3.48
N TRP A 47 -18.81 -2.65 -2.28
CA TRP A 47 -18.06 -3.89 -1.94
C TRP A 47 -18.50 -5.21 -2.59
N ASN A 48 -19.26 -5.19 -3.69
CA ASN A 48 -20.04 -6.31 -4.14
C ASN A 48 -19.66 -6.79 -5.56
N LYS A 49 -18.37 -7.06 -5.83
CA LYS A 49 -17.88 -7.97 -6.90
C LYS A 49 -16.49 -8.52 -6.54
N SER A 50 -16.46 -9.74 -6.02
CA SER A 50 -15.33 -10.36 -5.30
C SER A 50 -14.02 -10.53 -6.07
N LYS A 51 -14.03 -10.53 -7.41
CA LYS A 51 -12.80 -10.67 -8.23
C LYS A 51 -12.12 -9.32 -8.49
N ASP A 52 -12.92 -8.33 -8.88
CA ASP A 52 -12.45 -6.97 -9.16
C ASP A 52 -11.81 -6.35 -7.92
N ILE A 53 -12.33 -6.64 -6.73
CA ILE A 53 -11.77 -6.20 -5.44
C ILE A 53 -10.40 -6.81 -5.15
N LEU A 54 -10.16 -8.10 -5.46
CA LEU A 54 -8.86 -8.73 -5.25
C LEU A 54 -7.79 -8.18 -6.20
N GLU A 55 -8.16 -7.93 -7.46
CA GLU A 55 -7.28 -7.27 -8.44
C GLU A 55 -6.92 -5.85 -7.98
N LYS A 56 -7.93 -5.10 -7.54
CA LYS A 56 -7.80 -3.75 -6.98
C LYS A 56 -6.94 -3.70 -5.71
N LEU A 57 -7.12 -4.64 -4.79
CA LEU A 57 -6.28 -4.79 -3.60
C LEU A 57 -4.83 -5.08 -3.99
N THR A 58 -4.61 -5.98 -4.95
CA THR A 58 -3.26 -6.31 -5.43
C THR A 58 -2.52 -5.09 -5.99
N TYR A 59 -3.23 -4.21 -6.70
CA TYR A 59 -2.64 -2.95 -7.18
C TYR A 59 -2.27 -2.01 -6.03
N VAL A 60 -3.16 -1.84 -5.05
CA VAL A 60 -2.90 -1.01 -3.87
C VAL A 60 -1.69 -1.53 -3.07
N LEU A 61 -1.58 -2.85 -2.89
CA LEU A 61 -0.44 -3.47 -2.20
C LEU A 61 0.89 -3.21 -2.92
N ARG A 62 0.91 -3.27 -4.26
CA ARG A 62 2.10 -2.94 -5.05
C ARG A 62 2.46 -1.47 -4.98
N ASP A 63 1.47 -0.58 -4.96
CA ASP A 63 1.72 0.87 -4.83
C ASP A 63 2.30 1.21 -3.46
N ILE A 64 1.80 0.57 -2.39
CA ILE A 64 2.36 0.67 -1.04
C ILE A 64 3.82 0.19 -1.05
N GLU A 65 4.09 -1.00 -1.59
CA GLU A 65 5.45 -1.55 -1.68
C GLU A 65 6.40 -0.58 -2.42
N TYR A 66 5.94 -0.02 -3.55
CA TYR A 66 6.71 0.94 -4.32
C TYR A 66 6.97 2.23 -3.53
N ALA A 67 5.97 2.78 -2.83
CA ALA A 67 6.12 4.00 -2.05
C ALA A 67 7.16 3.82 -0.93
N TYR A 68 7.14 2.68 -0.22
CA TYR A 68 8.16 2.36 0.78
C TYR A 68 9.56 2.18 0.17
N LYS A 69 9.68 1.54 -1.01
CA LYS A 69 10.97 1.36 -1.72
C LYS A 69 11.54 2.66 -2.28
N SER A 70 10.68 3.56 -2.76
CA SER A 70 11.08 4.80 -3.42
C SER A 70 11.24 5.99 -2.47
N SER A 71 10.74 5.87 -1.24
CA SER A 71 10.94 6.89 -0.21
C SER A 71 12.42 7.06 0.15
N LYS A 72 12.84 8.32 0.28
CA LYS A 72 14.20 8.67 0.72
C LYS A 72 14.38 8.53 2.23
N ASP A 73 13.28 8.46 2.98
CA ASP A 73 13.29 8.36 4.43
C ASP A 73 13.56 6.95 4.93
N VAL A 74 14.23 6.83 6.09
CA VAL A 74 14.56 5.54 6.70
C VAL A 74 13.30 4.83 7.22
N SER A 75 12.29 5.58 7.65
CA SER A 75 10.98 5.06 8.04
C SER A 75 9.90 6.08 7.65
N PRO A 76 9.36 6.02 6.42
CA PRO A 76 8.33 6.95 6.00
C PRO A 76 7.07 6.81 6.86
N SER A 77 6.43 7.92 7.20
CA SER A 77 5.18 7.92 7.96
C SER A 77 4.06 7.25 7.17
N LYS A 78 3.17 6.52 7.86
CA LYS A 78 1.94 5.95 7.29
C LYS A 78 1.14 7.01 6.53
N GLU A 79 1.04 8.23 7.06
CA GLU A 79 0.29 9.32 6.43
C GLU A 79 0.89 9.78 5.10
N ASP A 80 2.23 9.84 5.02
CA ASP A 80 2.94 10.24 3.80
C ASP A 80 2.81 9.18 2.71
N ILE A 81 2.93 7.90 3.07
CA ILE A 81 2.73 6.78 2.15
C ILE A 81 1.28 6.75 1.65
N MET A 82 0.30 6.92 2.54
CA MET A 82 -1.11 6.99 2.15
C MET A 82 -1.37 8.17 1.20
N ARG A 83 -0.76 9.32 1.43
CA ARG A 83 -0.85 10.48 0.53
C ARG A 83 -0.25 10.16 -0.84
N GLU A 84 0.92 9.53 -0.88
CA GLU A 84 1.60 9.19 -2.13
C GLU A 84 0.82 8.16 -2.98
N VAL A 85 0.32 7.10 -2.33
CA VAL A 85 -0.53 6.08 -2.97
C VAL A 85 -1.81 6.71 -3.53
N LYS A 86 -2.45 7.62 -2.78
CA LYS A 86 -3.63 8.37 -3.24
C LYS A 86 -3.33 9.31 -4.42
N LEU A 87 -2.18 9.98 -4.43
CA LEU A 87 -1.78 10.93 -5.47
C LEU A 87 -1.40 10.25 -6.80
N ARG A 88 -0.74 9.08 -6.77
CA ARG A 88 -0.40 8.32 -7.99
C ARG A 88 -1.62 7.93 -8.82
N MET A 89 -2.78 7.78 -8.17
CA MET A 89 -4.05 7.55 -8.87
C MET A 89 -4.48 8.72 -9.76
N HIS A 90 -4.22 9.95 -9.32
CA HIS A 90 -4.62 11.17 -10.02
C HIS A 90 -3.61 11.56 -11.10
N GLY A 91 -2.35 11.16 -10.96
CA GLY A 91 -1.28 11.43 -11.93
C GLY A 91 -1.26 10.54 -13.18
N SER A 92 -2.09 9.49 -13.25
CA SER A 92 -2.13 8.55 -14.37
C SER A 92 -3.18 8.91 -15.45
N ARG A 93 -3.45 10.21 -15.61
CA ARG A 93 -4.29 10.78 -16.67
C ARG A 93 -3.63 12.02 -17.29
N THR A 94 -2.36 11.89 -17.66
CA THR A 94 -1.78 12.76 -18.68
C THR A 94 -1.87 12.00 -19.98
N ASP A 95 -3.01 12.18 -20.63
CA ASP A 95 -3.22 11.91 -22.04
C ASP A 95 -1.98 12.35 -22.83
N LYS A 96 -1.47 11.43 -23.65
CA LYS A 96 -0.62 11.77 -24.77
C LYS A 96 -1.39 12.73 -25.66
N PHE A 97 -0.97 14.00 -25.74
CA PHE A 97 -1.03 14.80 -26.97
C PHE A 97 0.14 15.78 -26.97
#